data_AF-A0A7X4FCE4-F1
#
_entry.id   AF-A0A7X4FCE4-F1
#
_cell.length_a   1.000
_cell.length_b   1.000
_cell.length_c   1.000
_cell.angle_alpha   90.00
_cell.angle_beta   90.00
_cell.angle_gamma   90.00
#
_symmetry.space_group_name_H-M   'P 1'
#
loop_
_entity.id
_entity.type
_entity.pdbx_description
1 polymer ?
#
loop_
_entity_poly.entity_id
_entity_poly.type
_entity_poly.pdbx_seq_one_letter_code
_entity_poly.pdbx_strand_id
1 'polypeptide(L)'
;MNRRIYGLETEFGIIWTPDVPRRKTLTVQNVVMYLFREIVAGRMYPDVFLENGARFYQDIGCHPEYATPECDDVAELVAHDKAGERIITRLASTAEKRMHNDGFHGKISIFKNNLDTPGNTYGCHENYLMERHVDFRQLAAQLIPFFVTRQVFAGAGKIKPKHRGYYAISQRAEHIREEISIGTTTARGIINTRDEPHADREKYRRLHVIVGDSNMSEFSTFLKVGTTGIILRMIEDNFIEQRFALRDPVKAIRDISDDITCKHLIELQNGKRLSAVQLQWQYLECAKRYLEQAESDSTTSQIMARWEYVLTCLESDPMQLDRELDWVIKWKWLQAYLTRHGFDWDAPQVKHLDLKYHNVRRNESLYYTLEKRDEIERIVRDEQIQHAEHFPPERTRAKFRGKFIKKVNEGKVLCGVNWSYIQL
;
A
#
# COMPACT_ATOMS: atom_id res chain seq x y z
N MET A 1 20.74 -9.45 3.75
CA MET A 1 20.50 -8.50 4.87
C MET A 1 19.43 -8.98 5.87
N ASN A 2 19.79 -9.36 7.12
CA ASN A 2 18.81 -9.82 8.13
C ASN A 2 17.88 -8.71 8.65
N ARG A 3 18.40 -7.50 8.87
CA ARG A 3 17.64 -6.33 9.34
C ARG A 3 17.52 -5.31 8.22
N ARG A 4 16.31 -5.13 7.70
CA ARG A 4 16.01 -4.27 6.54
C ARG A 4 15.22 -3.04 6.94
N ILE A 5 15.44 -1.92 6.25
CA ILE A 5 14.57 -0.74 6.35
C ILE A 5 13.45 -0.83 5.33
N TYR A 6 12.23 -0.62 5.80
CA TYR A 6 11.00 -0.57 5.03
C TYR A 6 10.38 0.83 5.08
N GLY A 7 9.60 1.16 4.06
CA GLY A 7 8.74 2.35 4.05
C GLY A 7 7.56 2.18 3.10
N LEU A 8 6.47 2.87 3.37
CA LEU A 8 5.30 2.96 2.50
C LEU A 8 5.01 4.43 2.17
N GLU A 9 4.77 4.70 0.90
CA GLU A 9 4.27 5.98 0.38
C GLU A 9 2.81 5.74 0.02
N THR A 10 1.86 6.43 0.65
CA THR A 10 0.42 6.26 0.38
C THR A 10 -0.19 7.59 -0.07
N GLU A 11 -0.58 7.65 -1.34
CA GLU A 11 -1.42 8.71 -1.90
C GLU A 11 -2.89 8.46 -1.54
N PHE A 12 -3.60 9.49 -1.10
CA PHE A 12 -5.02 9.41 -0.79
C PHE A 12 -5.89 10.15 -1.82
N GLY A 13 -6.96 9.50 -2.27
CA GLY A 13 -8.00 10.13 -3.07
C GLY A 13 -8.86 11.05 -2.19
N ILE A 14 -9.14 12.27 -2.67
CA ILE A 14 -9.95 13.25 -1.94
C ILE A 14 -11.19 13.63 -2.75
N ILE A 15 -12.36 13.57 -2.12
CA ILE A 15 -13.62 14.09 -2.66
C ILE A 15 -14.21 15.08 -1.68
N TRP A 16 -14.52 16.29 -2.15
CA TRP A 16 -15.33 17.26 -1.41
C TRP A 16 -16.78 17.18 -1.85
N THR A 17 -17.68 16.98 -0.89
CA THR A 17 -19.12 16.93 -1.10
C THR A 17 -19.78 18.09 -0.36
N PRO A 18 -20.34 19.11 -1.05
CA PRO A 18 -21.05 20.20 -0.38
C PRO A 18 -22.36 19.72 0.24
N ASP A 19 -22.78 20.32 1.36
CA ASP A 19 -24.04 19.95 2.04
C ASP A 19 -25.28 20.22 1.18
N VAL A 20 -25.19 21.22 0.29
CA VAL A 20 -26.26 21.59 -0.65
C VAL A 20 -25.70 21.58 -2.07
N PRO A 21 -26.30 20.85 -3.02
CA PRO A 21 -25.75 20.65 -4.37
C PRO A 21 -25.45 21.93 -5.19
N ARG A 22 -26.00 23.09 -4.80
CA ARG A 22 -25.87 24.38 -5.51
C ARG A 22 -24.97 25.41 -4.81
N ARG A 23 -24.25 25.06 -3.73
CA ARG A 23 -23.28 25.97 -3.09
C ARG A 23 -21.91 25.96 -3.79
N LYS A 24 -21.08 26.96 -3.48
CA LYS A 24 -19.69 27.08 -4.00
C LYS A 24 -18.94 25.74 -3.79
N THR A 25 -18.65 25.05 -4.88
CA THR A 25 -17.82 23.84 -4.88
C THR A 25 -16.36 24.25 -4.88
N LEU A 26 -15.57 23.70 -3.96
CA LEU A 26 -14.12 23.86 -3.99
C LEU A 26 -13.51 22.84 -4.95
N THR A 27 -12.45 23.24 -5.65
CA THR A 27 -11.61 22.31 -6.39
C THR A 27 -10.87 21.40 -5.41
N VAL A 28 -10.50 20.19 -5.85
CA VAL A 28 -9.70 19.26 -5.03
C VAL A 28 -8.43 19.93 -4.52
N GLN A 29 -7.75 20.70 -5.38
CA GLN A 29 -6.57 21.47 -5.00
C GLN A 29 -6.84 22.43 -3.82
N ASN A 30 -7.95 23.19 -3.85
CA ASN A 30 -8.29 24.09 -2.76
C ASN A 30 -8.57 23.33 -1.46
N VAL A 31 -9.27 22.20 -1.54
CA VAL A 31 -9.56 21.34 -0.38
C VAL A 31 -8.26 20.81 0.23
N VAL A 32 -7.33 20.36 -0.60
CA VAL A 32 -6.01 19.89 -0.16
C VAL A 32 -5.23 21.02 0.51
N MET A 33 -5.27 22.24 -0.02
CA MET A 33 -4.66 23.39 0.66
C MET A 33 -5.24 23.61 2.06
N TYR A 34 -6.54 23.41 2.29
CA TYR A 34 -7.12 23.47 3.63
C TYR A 34 -6.58 22.39 4.58
N LEU A 35 -6.31 21.18 4.08
CA LEU A 35 -5.67 20.10 4.87
C LEU A 35 -4.29 20.53 5.37
N PHE A 36 -3.48 21.11 4.48
CA PHE A 36 -2.11 21.48 4.79
C PHE A 36 -1.99 22.73 5.68
N ARG A 37 -2.99 23.62 5.71
CA ARG A 37 -2.96 24.86 6.52
C ARG A 37 -2.64 24.63 8.00
N GLU A 38 -2.98 23.47 8.58
CA GLU A 38 -2.66 23.16 9.99
C GLU A 38 -1.18 22.88 10.21
N ILE A 39 -0.56 22.12 9.31
CA ILE A 39 0.81 21.65 9.47
C ILE A 39 1.83 22.65 8.93
N VAL A 40 1.42 23.44 7.93
CA VAL A 40 2.27 24.36 7.19
C VAL A 40 2.33 25.74 7.87
N ALA A 41 1.93 25.89 9.14
CA ALA A 41 1.89 27.20 9.84
C ALA A 41 3.20 28.00 9.69
N GLY A 42 3.25 28.89 8.69
CA GLY A 42 4.42 29.71 8.32
C GLY A 42 5.35 29.18 7.21
N ARG A 43 5.09 28.02 6.59
CA ARG A 43 5.92 27.44 5.51
C ARG A 43 5.28 27.72 4.13
N MET A 44 6.10 27.89 3.08
CA MET A 44 5.60 28.25 1.73
C MET A 44 5.00 27.08 0.94
N TYR A 45 5.32 25.82 1.27
CA TYR A 45 4.95 24.64 0.47
C TYR A 45 4.30 23.52 1.31
N PRO A 46 3.34 22.77 0.74
CA PRO A 46 2.68 21.62 1.37
C PRO A 46 3.59 20.39 1.36
N ASP A 47 4.74 20.48 2.03
CA ASP A 47 5.73 19.42 2.17
C ASP A 47 6.41 19.55 3.53
N VAL A 48 6.10 18.61 4.42
CA VAL A 48 6.47 18.68 5.84
C VAL A 48 6.85 17.30 6.36
N PHE A 49 7.89 17.27 7.19
CA PHE A 49 8.15 16.12 8.05
C PHE A 49 7.44 16.30 9.39
N LEU A 50 6.85 15.22 9.88
CA LEU A 50 6.07 15.17 11.12
C LEU A 50 6.94 14.71 12.30
N GLU A 51 6.46 14.94 13.52
CA GLU A 51 7.15 14.53 14.76
C GLU A 51 7.31 13.01 14.90
N ASN A 52 6.41 12.23 14.30
CA ASN A 52 6.54 10.78 14.20
C ASN A 52 7.56 10.33 13.12
N GLY A 53 8.27 11.27 12.49
CA GLY A 53 9.33 11.00 11.50
C GLY A 53 8.83 10.74 10.07
N ALA A 54 7.52 10.68 9.86
CA ALA A 54 6.88 10.58 8.54
C ALA A 54 7.06 11.87 7.73
N ARG A 55 6.83 11.78 6.42
CA ARG A 55 6.67 12.93 5.53
C ARG A 55 5.22 13.00 5.07
N PHE A 56 4.65 14.19 5.08
CA PHE A 56 3.31 14.47 4.56
C PHE A 56 3.42 15.60 3.54
N TYR A 57 3.01 15.34 2.30
CA TYR A 57 3.21 16.28 1.20
C TYR A 57 2.14 16.17 0.12
N GLN A 58 2.05 17.16 -0.75
CA GLN A 58 1.19 17.10 -1.93
C GLN A 58 1.97 16.52 -3.11
N ASP A 59 1.53 15.39 -3.65
CA ASP A 59 2.13 14.77 -4.83
C ASP A 59 1.45 15.23 -6.15
N ILE A 60 1.99 14.76 -7.27
CA ILE A 60 1.49 15.00 -8.62
C ILE A 60 0.02 14.60 -8.71
N GLY A 61 -0.81 15.47 -9.32
CA GLY A 61 -2.25 15.26 -9.41
C GLY A 61 -3.05 15.79 -8.22
N CYS A 62 -2.39 16.49 -7.28
CA CYS A 62 -3.01 17.07 -6.08
C CYS A 62 -3.54 16.03 -5.09
N HIS A 63 -2.89 14.86 -4.99
CA HIS A 63 -3.17 13.92 -3.91
C HIS A 63 -2.33 14.28 -2.68
N PRO A 64 -2.91 14.34 -1.46
CA PRO A 64 -2.12 14.30 -0.25
C PRO A 64 -1.48 12.92 -0.10
N GLU A 65 -0.18 12.91 0.12
CA GLU A 65 0.61 11.70 0.29
C GLU A 65 1.22 11.65 1.69
N TYR A 66 1.12 10.49 2.31
CA TYR A 66 1.80 10.16 3.56
C TYR A 66 2.86 9.10 3.31
N ALA A 67 4.12 9.44 3.53
CA ALA A 67 5.23 8.51 3.53
C ALA A 67 5.62 8.16 4.97
N THR A 68 5.54 6.88 5.34
CA THR A 68 5.88 6.40 6.69
C THR A 68 7.32 6.78 7.06
N PRO A 69 7.65 6.92 8.36
CA PRO A 69 9.05 6.89 8.77
C PRO A 69 9.69 5.57 8.35
N GLU A 70 11.02 5.56 8.30
CA GLU A 70 11.79 4.32 8.11
C GLU A 70 11.53 3.37 9.28
N CYS A 71 11.02 2.17 8.99
CA CYS A 71 10.76 1.13 9.99
C CYS A 71 11.70 -0.06 9.73
N ASP A 72 12.15 -0.77 10.78
CA ASP A 72 12.93 -2.01 10.65
C ASP A 72 12.16 -3.26 11.05
N ASP A 73 10.91 -3.11 11.48
CA ASP A 73 9.95 -4.18 11.74
C ASP A 73 8.66 -3.96 10.93
N VAL A 74 8.09 -5.06 10.41
CA VAL A 74 6.93 -4.99 9.51
C VAL A 74 5.63 -4.67 10.26
N ALA A 75 5.48 -5.11 11.51
CA ALA A 75 4.30 -4.76 12.31
C ALA A 75 4.36 -3.28 12.73
N GLU A 76 5.54 -2.76 13.07
CA GLU A 76 5.74 -1.32 13.31
C GLU A 76 5.43 -0.49 12.06
N LEU A 77 5.84 -0.95 10.86
CA LEU A 77 5.47 -0.31 9.60
C LEU A 77 3.94 -0.25 9.39
N VAL A 78 3.23 -1.35 9.67
CA VAL A 78 1.77 -1.41 9.60
C VAL A 78 1.13 -0.41 10.57
N ALA A 79 1.65 -0.29 11.80
CA ALA A 79 1.18 0.71 12.75
C ALA A 79 1.36 2.14 12.23
N HIS A 80 2.51 2.44 11.62
CA HIS A 80 2.79 3.76 11.03
C HIS A 80 1.96 4.07 9.77
N ASP A 81 1.67 3.06 8.94
CA ASP A 81 0.76 3.18 7.80
C ASP A 81 -0.67 3.50 8.28
N LYS A 82 -1.16 2.80 9.32
CA LYS A 82 -2.44 3.11 9.97
C LYS A 82 -2.45 4.46 10.67
N ALA A 83 -1.34 4.87 11.26
CA ALA A 83 -1.21 6.21 11.83
C ALA A 83 -1.37 7.31 10.76
N GLY A 84 -0.88 7.07 9.53
CA GLY A 84 -1.12 7.97 8.39
C GLY A 84 -2.61 8.20 8.11
N GLU A 85 -3.41 7.13 8.15
CA GLU A 85 -4.87 7.20 7.99
C GLU A 85 -5.54 8.02 9.13
N ARG A 86 -5.05 7.89 10.37
CA ARG A 86 -5.54 8.68 11.52
C ARG A 86 -5.17 10.16 11.41
N ILE A 87 -3.93 10.44 11.01
CA ILE A 87 -3.43 11.81 10.84
C ILE A 87 -4.24 12.53 9.76
N ILE A 88 -4.39 11.95 8.56
CA ILE A 88 -5.12 12.64 7.48
C ILE A 88 -6.60 12.85 7.81
N THR A 89 -7.25 11.92 8.50
CA THR A 89 -8.65 12.07 8.92
C THR A 89 -8.84 13.14 10.01
N ARG A 90 -7.87 13.29 10.92
CA ARG A 90 -7.82 14.40 11.87
C ARG A 90 -7.67 15.74 11.15
N LEU A 91 -6.71 15.84 10.22
CA LEU A 91 -6.48 17.05 9.41
C LEU A 91 -7.72 17.43 8.59
N ALA A 92 -8.40 16.46 7.99
CA ALA A 92 -9.66 16.69 7.27
C ALA A 92 -10.74 17.26 8.19
N SER A 93 -10.87 16.73 9.41
CA SER A 93 -11.84 17.23 10.38
C SER A 93 -11.52 18.67 10.83
N THR A 94 -10.24 19.03 10.96
CA THR A 94 -9.83 20.42 11.22
C THR A 94 -10.08 21.32 10.01
N ALA A 95 -9.76 20.84 8.80
CA ALA A 95 -9.98 21.55 7.55
C ALA A 95 -11.45 21.87 7.34
N GLU A 96 -12.37 20.92 7.55
CA GLU A 96 -13.81 21.12 7.48
C GLU A 96 -14.30 22.24 8.40
N LYS A 97 -13.80 22.31 9.64
CA LYS A 97 -14.15 23.39 10.58
C LYS A 97 -13.70 24.77 10.07
N ARG A 98 -12.52 24.85 9.44
CA ARG A 98 -12.00 26.10 8.85
C ARG A 98 -12.76 26.49 7.60
N MET A 99 -13.01 25.52 6.72
CA MET A 99 -13.81 25.69 5.52
C MET A 99 -15.21 26.22 5.89
N HIS A 100 -15.81 25.69 6.95
CA HIS A 100 -17.08 26.16 7.48
C HIS A 100 -17.03 27.64 7.89
N ASN A 101 -15.99 28.08 8.59
CA ASN A 101 -15.80 29.48 8.96
C ASN A 101 -15.60 30.39 7.73
N ASP A 102 -14.98 29.87 6.67
CA ASP A 102 -14.78 30.55 5.39
C ASP A 102 -16.04 30.48 4.47
N GLY A 103 -17.16 29.93 4.97
CA GLY A 103 -18.45 29.86 4.26
C GLY A 103 -18.63 28.64 3.34
N PHE A 104 -17.73 27.66 3.42
CA PHE A 104 -17.80 26.40 2.69
C PHE A 104 -18.33 25.27 3.59
N HIS A 105 -19.55 24.83 3.33
CA HIS A 105 -20.23 23.80 4.11
C HIS A 105 -20.32 22.49 3.33
N GLY A 106 -19.83 21.40 3.92
CA GLY A 106 -19.71 20.11 3.27
C GLY A 106 -18.75 19.18 4.01
N LYS A 107 -18.43 18.05 3.37
CA LYS A 107 -17.57 17.00 3.91
C LYS A 107 -16.45 16.61 2.94
N ILE A 108 -15.31 16.28 3.52
CA ILE A 108 -14.15 15.68 2.88
C ILE A 108 -14.23 14.16 3.06
N SER A 109 -14.32 13.43 1.96
CA SER A 109 -14.12 11.98 1.92
C SER A 109 -12.70 11.68 1.47
N ILE A 110 -12.07 10.70 2.12
CA ILE A 110 -10.66 10.35 1.92
C ILE A 110 -10.58 8.87 1.63
N PHE A 111 -9.93 8.48 0.54
CA PHE A 111 -9.89 7.10 0.07
C PHE A 111 -8.46 6.59 -0.03
N LYS A 112 -8.21 5.41 0.54
CA LYS A 112 -6.95 4.65 0.39
C LYS A 112 -7.18 3.52 -0.61
N ASN A 113 -7.15 3.87 -1.88
CA ASN A 113 -7.28 2.98 -3.03
C ASN A 113 -6.23 3.38 -4.09
N ASN A 114 -6.43 2.95 -5.33
CA ASN A 114 -5.47 3.18 -6.41
C ASN A 114 -6.06 3.91 -7.62
N LEU A 115 -7.34 4.28 -7.61
CA LEU A 115 -8.05 4.77 -8.80
C LEU A 115 -8.93 5.97 -8.46
N ASP A 116 -8.91 7.00 -9.30
CA ASP A 116 -9.93 8.04 -9.28
C ASP A 116 -11.12 7.68 -10.18
N THR A 117 -12.16 8.52 -10.16
CA THR A 117 -13.36 8.30 -10.98
C THR A 117 -13.07 8.39 -12.50
N PRO A 118 -12.20 9.30 -12.99
CA PRO A 118 -11.72 9.29 -14.37
C PRO A 118 -10.89 8.06 -14.79
N GLY A 119 -10.40 7.25 -13.86
CA GLY A 119 -9.55 6.09 -14.13
C GLY A 119 -8.05 6.39 -14.16
N ASN A 120 -7.62 7.57 -13.72
CA ASN A 120 -6.24 7.81 -13.35
C ASN A 120 -5.88 6.96 -12.13
N THR A 121 -4.62 6.58 -12.04
CA THR A 121 -4.14 5.75 -10.94
C THR A 121 -3.05 6.45 -10.13
N TYR A 122 -3.28 6.44 -8.82
CA TYR A 122 -2.37 6.80 -7.73
C TYR A 122 -2.17 5.56 -6.85
N GLY A 123 -1.49 5.68 -5.71
CA GLY A 123 -1.67 4.69 -4.66
C GLY A 123 -0.51 4.51 -3.71
N CYS A 124 -0.21 3.24 -3.45
CA CYS A 124 0.78 2.83 -2.46
C CYS A 124 2.07 2.42 -3.18
N HIS A 125 3.19 3.03 -2.83
CA HIS A 125 4.51 2.54 -3.20
C HIS A 125 5.21 1.93 -1.98
N GLU A 126 5.90 0.83 -2.22
CA GLU A 126 6.69 0.15 -1.20
C GLU A 126 8.17 0.45 -1.40
N ASN A 127 8.88 0.63 -0.29
CA ASN A 127 10.28 0.96 -0.27
C ASN A 127 11.05 -0.06 0.56
N TYR A 128 12.08 -0.64 -0.05
CA TYR A 128 12.94 -1.63 0.60
C TYR A 128 14.40 -1.18 0.45
N LEU A 129 15.10 -0.99 1.56
CA LEU A 129 16.55 -0.82 1.54
C LEU A 129 17.18 -2.15 1.12
N MET A 130 18.10 -2.14 0.17
CA MET A 130 18.83 -3.32 -0.29
C MET A 130 20.32 -3.06 -0.36
N GLU A 131 21.12 -4.12 -0.27
CA GLU A 131 22.57 -4.05 -0.51
C GLU A 131 22.87 -3.80 -2.00
N ARG A 132 23.91 -3.00 -2.28
CA ARG A 132 24.24 -2.54 -3.64
C ARG A 132 24.85 -3.63 -4.52
N HIS A 133 25.42 -4.69 -3.94
CA HIS A 133 26.17 -5.72 -4.67
C HIS A 133 25.28 -6.60 -5.57
N VAL A 134 23.96 -6.61 -5.34
CA VAL A 134 23.00 -7.37 -6.15
C VAL A 134 22.81 -6.71 -7.52
N ASP A 135 23.14 -7.45 -8.58
CA ASP A 135 22.91 -7.02 -9.96
C ASP A 135 21.41 -6.73 -10.20
N PHE A 136 21.12 -5.61 -10.86
CA PHE A 136 19.75 -5.18 -11.07
C PHE A 136 18.97 -6.10 -12.03
N ARG A 137 19.62 -6.70 -13.04
CA ARG A 137 18.93 -7.62 -13.97
C ARG A 137 18.58 -8.92 -13.26
N GLN A 138 19.49 -9.44 -12.43
CA GLN A 138 19.22 -10.58 -11.57
C GLN A 138 18.05 -10.29 -10.63
N LEU A 139 18.08 -9.13 -9.96
CA LEU A 139 17.01 -8.69 -9.06
C LEU A 139 15.65 -8.65 -9.78
N ALA A 140 15.58 -8.00 -10.94
CA ALA A 140 14.36 -7.91 -11.71
C ALA A 140 13.85 -9.29 -12.17
N ALA A 141 14.73 -10.14 -12.69
CA ALA A 141 14.35 -11.47 -13.16
C ALA A 141 13.76 -12.37 -12.04
N GLN A 142 14.24 -12.21 -10.80
CA GLN A 142 13.76 -12.99 -9.65
C GLN A 142 12.52 -12.37 -8.98
N LEU A 143 12.37 -11.04 -9.02
CA LEU A 143 11.23 -10.34 -8.41
C LEU A 143 10.00 -10.26 -9.29
N ILE A 144 10.14 -10.13 -10.61
CA ILE A 144 9.00 -9.98 -11.53
C ILE A 144 7.96 -11.09 -11.33
N PRO A 145 8.33 -12.39 -11.33
CA PRO A 145 7.34 -13.46 -11.16
C PRO A 145 6.66 -13.43 -9.79
N PHE A 146 7.40 -13.10 -8.73
CA PHE A 146 6.86 -12.93 -7.39
C PHE A 146 5.85 -11.76 -7.33
N PHE A 147 6.19 -10.60 -7.87
CA PHE A 147 5.31 -9.43 -7.89
C PHE A 147 4.08 -9.61 -8.76
N VAL A 148 4.19 -10.33 -9.88
CA VAL A 148 3.04 -10.66 -10.74
C VAL A 148 2.05 -11.56 -10.01
N THR A 149 2.54 -12.50 -9.19
CA THR A 149 1.69 -13.50 -8.54
C THR A 149 1.24 -13.13 -7.12
N ARG A 150 1.97 -12.30 -6.38
CA ARG A 150 1.61 -11.92 -5.00
C ARG A 150 0.27 -11.18 -4.89
N GLN A 151 -0.26 -10.65 -5.98
CA GLN A 151 -1.57 -9.99 -5.99
C GLN A 151 -2.71 -10.90 -5.50
N VAL A 152 -2.57 -12.24 -5.58
CA VAL A 152 -3.57 -13.18 -5.04
C VAL A 152 -3.79 -13.02 -3.53
N PHE A 153 -2.80 -12.51 -2.79
CA PHE A 153 -2.91 -12.18 -1.37
C PHE A 153 -2.66 -10.71 -1.03
N ALA A 154 -2.27 -9.89 -2.02
CA ALA A 154 -1.98 -8.47 -1.82
C ALA A 154 -2.95 -7.53 -2.57
N GLY A 155 -3.84 -8.08 -3.39
CA GLY A 155 -4.82 -7.32 -4.16
C GLY A 155 -5.90 -6.69 -3.27
N ALA A 156 -6.32 -5.47 -3.64
CA ALA A 156 -7.35 -4.74 -2.91
C ALA A 156 -8.74 -4.83 -3.54
N GLY A 157 -8.87 -5.49 -4.70
CA GLY A 157 -10.11 -5.74 -5.40
C GLY A 157 -10.64 -4.52 -6.15
N LYS A 158 -11.29 -4.73 -7.31
CA LYS A 158 -12.04 -3.69 -8.02
C LYS A 158 -13.15 -4.26 -8.90
N ILE A 159 -14.08 -3.39 -9.24
CA ILE A 159 -15.08 -3.64 -10.27
C ILE A 159 -14.54 -3.14 -11.62
N LYS A 160 -14.54 -4.00 -12.64
CA LYS A 160 -14.25 -3.65 -14.04
C LYS A 160 -15.56 -3.52 -14.80
N PRO A 161 -15.81 -2.44 -15.56
CA PRO A 161 -17.13 -2.13 -16.13
C PRO A 161 -17.49 -2.91 -17.42
N LYS A 162 -16.83 -4.02 -17.74
CA LYS A 162 -17.03 -4.73 -19.02
C LYS A 162 -18.20 -5.73 -18.92
N HIS A 163 -19.11 -5.74 -19.90
CA HIS A 163 -20.25 -6.69 -20.02
C HIS A 163 -21.05 -6.90 -18.71
N ARG A 164 -21.75 -5.86 -18.21
CA ARG A 164 -22.42 -5.82 -16.88
C ARG A 164 -21.48 -5.78 -15.67
N GLY A 165 -20.19 -5.73 -15.95
CA GLY A 165 -19.13 -5.65 -14.98
C GLY A 165 -18.76 -6.99 -14.36
N TYR A 166 -17.53 -7.06 -13.88
CA TYR A 166 -17.02 -8.21 -13.14
C TYR A 166 -16.02 -7.74 -12.08
N TYR A 167 -15.75 -8.61 -11.11
CA TYR A 167 -14.80 -8.33 -10.05
C TYR A 167 -13.41 -8.87 -10.38
N ALA A 168 -12.38 -8.09 -10.07
CA ALA A 168 -10.97 -8.44 -10.27
C ALA A 168 -10.19 -8.26 -8.96
N ILE A 169 -9.09 -9.01 -8.81
CA ILE A 169 -8.27 -9.08 -7.60
C ILE A 169 -7.48 -7.80 -7.36
N SER A 170 -6.86 -7.23 -8.40
CA SER A 170 -5.97 -6.07 -8.27
C SER A 170 -6.51 -4.82 -8.95
N GLN A 171 -6.36 -3.68 -8.27
CA GLN A 171 -6.65 -2.36 -8.81
C GLN A 171 -5.62 -1.92 -9.85
N ARG A 172 -4.34 -2.21 -9.60
CA ARG A 172 -3.19 -1.74 -10.39
C ARG A 172 -2.87 -2.58 -11.62
N ALA A 173 -3.22 -3.87 -11.64
CA ALA A 173 -2.79 -4.81 -12.68
C ALA A 173 -3.07 -4.34 -14.12
N GLU A 174 -4.22 -3.72 -14.40
CA GLU A 174 -4.55 -3.26 -15.76
C GLU A 174 -3.74 -2.02 -16.22
N HIS A 175 -3.14 -1.30 -15.27
CA HIS A 175 -2.35 -0.10 -15.53
C HIS A 175 -0.85 -0.40 -15.72
N ILE A 176 -0.43 -1.63 -15.46
CA ILE A 176 0.94 -2.09 -15.72
C ILE A 176 1.09 -2.37 -17.22
N ARG A 177 2.09 -1.73 -17.84
CA ARG A 177 2.32 -1.78 -19.29
C ARG A 177 3.67 -2.38 -19.67
N GLU A 178 4.63 -2.35 -18.76
CA GLU A 178 6.01 -2.77 -19.00
C GLU A 178 6.51 -3.66 -17.84
N GLU A 179 7.59 -4.41 -18.07
CA GLU A 179 8.25 -5.17 -17.01
C GLU A 179 9.11 -4.27 -16.13
N ILE A 180 9.87 -3.36 -16.73
CA ILE A 180 10.84 -2.49 -16.05
C ILE A 180 10.66 -1.08 -16.61
N SER A 181 10.47 -0.09 -15.74
CA SER A 181 10.35 1.31 -16.16
C SER A 181 10.82 2.27 -15.07
N ILE A 182 11.20 3.49 -15.46
CA ILE A 182 11.47 4.58 -14.52
C ILE A 182 10.19 5.35 -14.13
N GLY A 183 9.17 5.34 -15.00
CA GLY A 183 7.97 6.15 -14.86
C GLY A 183 6.96 5.59 -13.86
N THR A 184 6.38 6.47 -13.05
CA THR A 184 5.32 6.11 -12.07
C THR A 184 3.92 6.47 -12.54
N THR A 185 3.77 7.24 -13.63
CA THR A 185 2.49 7.84 -14.05
C THR A 185 1.96 7.41 -15.44
N THR A 186 2.82 7.06 -16.40
CA THR A 186 2.40 6.76 -17.80
C THR A 186 2.83 5.37 -18.27
N ALA A 187 4.13 5.07 -18.25
CA ALA A 187 4.71 3.78 -18.63
C ALA A 187 5.04 2.95 -17.38
N ARG A 188 4.03 2.48 -16.63
CA ARG A 188 4.29 1.80 -15.34
C ARG A 188 4.87 0.41 -15.55
N GLY A 189 6.06 0.20 -14.97
CA GLY A 189 6.76 -1.08 -14.91
C GLY A 189 6.36 -1.91 -13.68
N ILE A 190 6.56 -3.21 -13.73
CA ILE A 190 6.49 -4.10 -12.55
C ILE A 190 7.62 -3.75 -11.57
N ILE A 191 8.83 -3.51 -12.10
CA ILE A 191 9.99 -3.00 -11.35
C ILE A 191 10.22 -1.53 -11.72
N ASN A 192 10.36 -0.67 -10.70
CA ASN A 192 10.77 0.71 -10.92
C ASN A 192 12.30 0.85 -10.84
N THR A 193 12.91 1.62 -11.75
CA THR A 193 14.37 1.81 -11.82
C THR A 193 14.90 3.04 -11.08
N ARG A 194 14.04 3.81 -10.39
CA ARG A 194 14.43 5.00 -9.62
C ARG A 194 15.46 4.61 -8.55
N ASP A 195 16.63 5.25 -8.59
CA ASP A 195 17.75 4.99 -7.67
C ASP A 195 18.06 6.21 -6.80
N GLU A 196 17.25 6.37 -5.77
CA GLU A 196 17.40 7.39 -4.72
C GLU A 196 17.47 6.68 -3.36
N PRO A 197 18.66 6.24 -2.92
CA PRO A 197 18.78 5.34 -1.78
C PRO A 197 18.41 5.99 -0.45
N HIS A 198 18.46 7.32 -0.37
CA HIS A 198 18.43 8.08 0.89
C HIS A 198 19.37 7.49 1.95
N ALA A 199 20.49 6.91 1.53
CA ALA A 199 21.48 6.25 2.36
C ALA A 199 22.84 6.37 1.65
N ASP A 200 23.88 5.78 2.22
CA ASP A 200 25.18 5.65 1.56
C ASP A 200 25.00 4.94 0.21
N ARG A 201 25.26 5.67 -0.89
CA ARG A 201 25.00 5.23 -2.26
C ARG A 201 25.89 4.08 -2.69
N GLU A 202 27.08 3.95 -2.10
CA GLU A 202 28.01 2.85 -2.44
C GLU A 202 27.58 1.54 -1.78
N LYS A 203 26.91 1.62 -0.62
CA LYS A 203 26.51 0.44 0.16
C LYS A 203 25.09 -0.02 -0.12
N TYR A 204 24.19 0.93 -0.41
CA TYR A 204 22.77 0.64 -0.45
C TYR A 204 22.07 1.19 -1.68
N ARG A 205 20.93 0.56 -2.00
CA ARG A 205 19.93 1.05 -2.94
C ARG A 205 18.55 1.02 -2.30
N ARG A 206 17.64 1.86 -2.79
CA ARG A 206 16.22 1.80 -2.45
C ARG A 206 15.49 1.11 -3.60
N LEU A 207 14.97 -0.08 -3.35
CA LEU A 207 14.03 -0.71 -4.26
C LEU A 207 12.66 -0.05 -4.08
N HIS A 208 12.24 0.70 -5.09
CA HIS A 208 10.93 1.36 -5.15
C HIS A 208 9.97 0.46 -5.94
N VAL A 209 8.87 0.06 -5.32
CA VAL A 209 7.90 -0.88 -5.91
C VAL A 209 6.56 -0.19 -6.05
N ILE A 210 6.03 -0.16 -7.28
CA ILE A 210 4.79 0.58 -7.62
C ILE A 210 3.63 -0.33 -8.05
N VAL A 211 3.85 -1.64 -8.05
CA VAL A 211 2.90 -2.63 -8.58
C VAL A 211 1.82 -3.05 -7.58
N GLY A 212 2.06 -2.84 -6.28
CA GLY A 212 1.13 -3.21 -5.21
C GLY A 212 -0.10 -2.30 -5.14
N ASP A 213 -1.21 -2.85 -4.70
CA ASP A 213 -2.40 -2.07 -4.37
C ASP A 213 -2.26 -1.39 -2.99
N SER A 214 -3.09 -0.37 -2.74
CA SER A 214 -3.27 0.23 -1.42
C SER A 214 -4.20 -0.64 -0.60
N ASN A 215 -3.71 -1.20 0.51
CA ASN A 215 -4.45 -2.16 1.33
C ASN A 215 -5.13 -1.49 2.53
N MET A 216 -6.39 -1.87 2.80
CA MET A 216 -7.08 -1.50 4.04
C MET A 216 -6.79 -2.53 5.12
N SER A 217 -6.71 -3.82 4.78
CA SER A 217 -6.38 -4.89 5.71
C SER A 217 -4.95 -4.78 6.23
N GLU A 218 -4.81 -4.73 7.56
CA GLU A 218 -3.50 -4.81 8.23
C GLU A 218 -2.77 -6.11 7.87
N PHE A 219 -3.52 -7.21 7.77
CA PHE A 219 -3.01 -8.52 7.39
C PHE A 219 -2.45 -8.51 5.96
N SER A 220 -3.18 -7.92 5.01
CA SER A 220 -2.74 -7.82 3.62
C SER A 220 -1.45 -6.98 3.50
N THR A 221 -1.37 -5.83 4.20
CA THR A 221 -0.13 -5.03 4.24
C THR A 221 1.03 -5.80 4.87
N PHE A 222 0.81 -6.44 6.01
CA PHE A 222 1.83 -7.22 6.71
C PHE A 222 2.39 -8.34 5.83
N LEU A 223 1.51 -9.12 5.20
CA LEU A 223 1.91 -10.22 4.32
C LEU A 223 2.60 -9.71 3.05
N LYS A 224 2.06 -8.65 2.41
CA LYS A 224 2.64 -8.02 1.21
C LYS A 224 4.09 -7.58 1.44
N VAL A 225 4.32 -6.84 2.53
CA VAL A 225 5.66 -6.30 2.84
C VAL A 225 6.58 -7.39 3.38
N GLY A 226 6.09 -8.22 4.30
CA GLY A 226 6.87 -9.25 4.95
C GLY A 226 7.41 -10.32 4.00
N THR A 227 6.55 -10.87 3.14
CA THR A 227 6.96 -11.88 2.15
C THR A 227 7.97 -11.29 1.18
N THR A 228 7.76 -10.06 0.71
CA THR A 228 8.73 -9.34 -0.13
C THR A 228 10.08 -9.20 0.57
N GLY A 229 10.10 -8.81 1.86
CA GLY A 229 11.34 -8.72 2.64
C GLY A 229 12.12 -10.04 2.70
N ILE A 230 11.43 -11.17 2.84
CA ILE A 230 12.03 -12.53 2.83
C ILE A 230 12.56 -12.88 1.45
N ILE A 231 11.81 -12.61 0.38
CA ILE A 231 12.29 -12.83 -1.00
C ILE A 231 13.58 -12.03 -1.23
N LEU A 232 13.62 -10.76 -0.83
CA LEU A 232 14.81 -9.92 -0.99
C LEU A 232 16.03 -10.45 -0.23
N ARG A 233 15.84 -11.05 0.96
CA ARG A 233 16.92 -11.72 1.69
C ARG A 233 17.50 -12.88 0.89
N MET A 234 16.64 -13.74 0.35
CA MET A 234 17.08 -14.88 -0.48
C MET A 234 17.81 -14.43 -1.75
N ILE A 235 17.38 -13.31 -2.38
CA ILE A 235 18.05 -12.75 -3.56
C ILE A 235 19.45 -12.22 -3.19
N GLU A 236 19.57 -11.48 -2.09
CA GLU A 236 20.85 -10.90 -1.64
C GLU A 236 21.90 -11.97 -1.32
N ASP A 237 21.45 -13.11 -0.79
CA ASP A 237 22.30 -14.25 -0.45
C ASP A 237 22.46 -15.24 -1.63
N ASN A 238 21.93 -14.92 -2.82
CA ASN A 238 21.95 -15.76 -4.02
C ASN A 238 21.36 -17.18 -3.83
N PHE A 239 20.37 -17.32 -2.94
CA PHE A 239 19.78 -18.62 -2.60
C PHE A 239 18.76 -19.12 -3.63
N ILE A 240 18.13 -18.22 -4.40
CA ILE A 240 17.10 -18.59 -5.38
C ILE A 240 17.77 -19.15 -6.64
N GLU A 241 17.86 -20.47 -6.74
CA GLU A 241 18.35 -21.18 -7.93
C GLU A 241 17.25 -21.44 -8.98
N GLN A 242 15.99 -21.48 -8.56
CA GLN A 242 14.88 -21.84 -9.43
C GLN A 242 14.60 -20.74 -10.46
N ARG A 243 14.32 -21.15 -11.70
CA ARG A 243 13.96 -20.24 -12.80
C ARG A 243 12.44 -20.05 -12.87
N PHE A 244 11.95 -18.99 -12.22
CA PHE A 244 10.53 -18.60 -12.19
C PHE A 244 10.12 -17.64 -13.32
N ALA A 245 11.02 -17.33 -14.27
CA ALA A 245 10.76 -16.33 -15.31
C ALA A 245 9.47 -16.63 -16.10
N LEU A 246 8.58 -15.64 -16.18
CA LEU A 246 7.33 -15.74 -16.91
C LEU A 246 7.56 -15.50 -18.41
N ARG A 247 6.76 -16.13 -19.26
CA ARG A 247 6.80 -15.93 -20.72
C ARG A 247 6.32 -14.52 -21.12
N ASP A 248 5.27 -14.02 -20.46
CA ASP A 248 4.73 -12.68 -20.65
C ASP A 248 4.21 -12.14 -19.30
N PRO A 249 5.06 -11.45 -18.51
CA PRO A 249 4.68 -10.93 -17.21
C PRO A 249 3.53 -9.92 -17.25
N VAL A 250 3.47 -9.07 -18.30
CA VAL A 250 2.47 -8.00 -18.42
C VAL A 250 1.09 -8.56 -18.77
N LYS A 251 1.03 -9.62 -19.56
CA LYS A 251 -0.21 -10.37 -19.77
C LYS A 251 -0.59 -11.16 -18.51
N ALA A 252 0.36 -11.88 -17.92
CA ALA A 252 0.13 -12.71 -16.74
C ALA A 252 -0.47 -11.90 -15.57
N ILE A 253 0.04 -10.70 -15.27
CA ILE A 253 -0.48 -9.89 -14.17
C ILE A 253 -1.95 -9.51 -14.35
N ARG A 254 -2.40 -9.30 -15.59
CA ARG A 254 -3.80 -8.97 -15.90
C ARG A 254 -4.68 -10.22 -15.86
N ASP A 255 -4.21 -11.31 -16.43
CA ASP A 255 -4.94 -12.58 -16.48
C ASP A 255 -5.17 -13.14 -15.06
N ILE A 256 -4.18 -13.04 -14.18
CA ILE A 256 -4.32 -13.41 -12.76
C ILE A 256 -5.35 -12.52 -12.07
N SER A 257 -5.28 -11.20 -12.29
CA SER A 257 -6.21 -10.25 -11.65
C SER A 257 -7.67 -10.54 -12.01
N ASP A 258 -7.92 -10.92 -13.26
CA ASP A 258 -9.27 -11.18 -13.77
C ASP A 258 -9.85 -12.53 -13.33
N ASP A 259 -9.05 -13.43 -12.72
CA ASP A 259 -9.51 -14.73 -12.21
C ASP A 259 -9.51 -14.80 -10.67
N ILE A 260 -10.66 -14.49 -10.09
CA ILE A 260 -10.90 -14.56 -8.63
C ILE A 260 -10.86 -15.99 -8.07
N THR A 261 -10.84 -17.02 -8.91
CA THR A 261 -10.69 -18.41 -8.47
C THR A 261 -9.24 -18.80 -8.22
N CYS A 262 -8.29 -17.95 -8.66
CA CYS A 262 -6.84 -18.16 -8.57
C CYS A 262 -6.32 -19.44 -9.26
N LYS A 263 -7.05 -19.96 -10.25
CA LYS A 263 -6.75 -21.21 -10.97
C LYS A 263 -6.16 -20.99 -12.35
N HIS A 264 -6.23 -19.77 -12.89
CA HIS A 264 -5.69 -19.43 -14.19
C HIS A 264 -4.20 -19.78 -14.29
N LEU A 265 -3.84 -20.54 -15.33
CA LEU A 265 -2.47 -20.99 -15.54
C LEU A 265 -1.68 -19.96 -16.36
N ILE A 266 -0.57 -19.50 -15.81
CA ILE A 266 0.42 -18.67 -16.49
C ILE A 266 1.59 -19.52 -16.99
N GLU A 267 2.19 -19.11 -18.09
CA GLU A 267 3.28 -19.85 -18.73
C GLU A 267 4.64 -19.29 -18.32
N LEU A 268 5.54 -20.17 -17.89
CA LEU A 268 6.95 -19.86 -17.62
C LEU A 268 7.78 -19.95 -18.90
N GLN A 269 8.96 -19.32 -18.94
CA GLN A 269 9.89 -19.40 -20.07
C GLN A 269 10.36 -20.82 -20.38
N ASN A 270 10.34 -21.72 -19.40
CA ASN A 270 10.69 -23.14 -19.58
C ASN A 270 9.51 -23.99 -20.10
N GLY A 271 8.38 -23.38 -20.47
CA GLY A 271 7.20 -24.06 -21.00
C GLY A 271 6.27 -24.66 -19.94
N LYS A 272 6.65 -24.68 -18.65
CA LYS A 272 5.74 -25.10 -17.57
C LYS A 272 4.59 -24.11 -17.43
N ARG A 273 3.41 -24.64 -17.05
CA ARG A 273 2.22 -23.85 -16.76
C ARG A 273 1.81 -24.07 -15.31
N LEU A 274 1.68 -22.99 -14.57
CA LEU A 274 1.35 -23.00 -13.14
C LEU A 274 0.33 -21.92 -12.85
N SER A 275 -0.52 -22.11 -11.84
CA SER A 275 -1.32 -21.00 -11.31
C SER A 275 -0.44 -20.04 -10.50
N ALA A 276 -0.95 -18.84 -10.24
CA ALA A 276 -0.27 -17.89 -9.36
C ALA A 276 -0.04 -18.46 -7.95
N VAL A 277 -1.01 -19.21 -7.42
CA VAL A 277 -0.93 -19.87 -6.11
C VAL A 277 0.15 -20.96 -6.12
N GLN A 278 0.22 -21.78 -7.17
CA GLN A 278 1.27 -22.80 -7.32
C GLN A 278 2.68 -22.19 -7.39
N LEU A 279 2.84 -21.06 -8.08
CA LEU A 279 4.13 -20.36 -8.11
C LEU A 279 4.48 -19.78 -6.74
N GLN A 280 3.50 -19.22 -6.01
CA GLN A 280 3.71 -18.73 -4.66
C GLN A 280 4.06 -19.85 -3.66
N TRP A 281 3.50 -21.05 -3.80
CA TRP A 281 3.95 -22.23 -3.05
C TRP A 281 5.42 -22.55 -3.30
N GLN A 282 5.90 -22.47 -4.55
CA GLN A 282 7.32 -22.68 -4.85
C GLN A 282 8.23 -21.63 -4.19
N TYR A 283 7.77 -20.38 -4.10
CA TYR A 283 8.48 -19.34 -3.36
C TYR A 283 8.47 -19.61 -1.84
N LEU A 284 7.33 -20.03 -1.27
CA LEU A 284 7.21 -20.37 0.15
C LEU A 284 8.13 -21.54 0.52
N GLU A 285 8.16 -22.62 -0.27
CA GLU A 285 9.04 -23.77 -0.05
C GLU A 285 10.53 -23.41 -0.22
N CYS A 286 10.85 -22.46 -1.10
CA CYS A 286 12.20 -21.90 -1.17
C CYS A 286 12.55 -21.12 0.10
N ALA A 287 11.63 -20.27 0.58
CA ALA A 287 11.80 -19.50 1.81
C ALA A 287 11.92 -20.38 3.06
N LYS A 288 11.15 -21.47 3.17
CA LYS A 288 11.28 -22.45 4.27
C LYS A 288 12.69 -23.03 4.33
N ARG A 289 13.21 -23.52 3.19
CA ARG A 289 14.59 -24.07 3.10
C ARG A 289 15.67 -23.03 3.43
N TYR A 290 15.47 -21.78 3.00
CA TYR A 290 16.40 -20.69 3.35
C TYR A 290 16.42 -20.43 4.86
N LEU A 291 15.23 -20.38 5.49
CA LEU A 291 15.09 -20.07 6.91
C LEU A 291 15.47 -21.23 7.84
N GLU A 292 15.62 -22.46 7.34
CA GLU A 292 16.26 -23.55 8.10
C GLU A 292 17.74 -23.26 8.41
N GLN A 293 18.39 -22.43 7.58
CA GLN A 293 19.82 -22.12 7.66
C GLN A 293 20.10 -20.69 8.13
N ALA A 294 19.07 -19.85 8.21
CA ALA A 294 19.17 -18.43 8.55
C ALA A 294 18.54 -18.12 9.92
N GLU A 295 19.01 -17.06 10.58
CA GLU A 295 18.33 -16.55 11.76
C GLU A 295 16.91 -16.05 11.39
N SER A 296 15.91 -16.56 12.11
CA SER A 296 14.51 -16.15 12.00
C SER A 296 14.09 -15.46 13.30
N ASP A 297 13.53 -14.26 13.17
CA ASP A 297 12.87 -13.57 14.27
C ASP A 297 11.38 -13.96 14.36
N SER A 298 10.71 -13.52 15.44
CA SER A 298 9.29 -13.82 15.65
C SER A 298 8.39 -13.24 14.56
N THR A 299 8.76 -12.09 13.98
CA THR A 299 8.02 -11.44 12.89
C THR A 299 8.11 -12.28 11.61
N THR A 300 9.30 -12.80 11.29
CA THR A 300 9.55 -13.68 10.13
C THR A 300 8.75 -14.98 10.26
N SER A 301 8.78 -15.63 11.42
CA SER A 301 7.99 -16.84 11.66
C SER A 301 6.48 -16.59 11.51
N GLN A 302 6.01 -15.42 11.96
CA GLN A 302 4.63 -14.98 11.80
C GLN A 302 4.24 -14.71 10.35
N ILE A 303 5.14 -14.17 9.55
CA ILE A 303 4.93 -13.96 8.09
C ILE A 303 4.83 -15.31 7.40
N MET A 304 5.76 -16.23 7.66
CA MET A 304 5.79 -17.55 7.04
C MET A 304 4.52 -18.37 7.33
N ALA A 305 4.11 -18.42 8.60
CA ALA A 305 2.88 -19.13 9.00
C ALA A 305 1.63 -18.55 8.33
N ARG A 306 1.51 -17.22 8.24
CA ARG A 306 0.40 -16.55 7.56
C ARG A 306 0.42 -16.74 6.05
N TRP A 307 1.61 -16.76 5.45
CA TRP A 307 1.77 -17.03 4.02
C TRP A 307 1.29 -18.45 3.68
N GLU A 308 1.72 -19.44 4.46
CA GLU A 308 1.28 -20.84 4.31
C GLU A 308 -0.22 -21.01 4.50
N TYR A 309 -0.79 -20.41 5.55
CA TYR A 309 -2.24 -20.39 5.78
C TYR A 309 -3.01 -19.83 4.58
N VAL A 310 -2.60 -18.65 4.09
CA VAL A 310 -3.25 -18.00 2.94
C VAL A 310 -3.15 -18.87 1.69
N LEU A 311 -1.99 -19.43 1.38
CA LEU A 311 -1.84 -20.28 0.19
C LEU A 311 -2.68 -21.56 0.28
N THR A 312 -2.83 -22.13 1.48
CA THR A 312 -3.70 -23.28 1.73
C THR A 312 -5.17 -22.96 1.46
N CYS A 313 -5.64 -21.80 1.94
CA CYS A 313 -7.00 -21.34 1.67
C CYS A 313 -7.20 -21.00 0.18
N LEU A 314 -6.26 -20.26 -0.44
CA LEU A 314 -6.34 -19.90 -1.87
C LEU A 314 -6.36 -21.12 -2.80
N GLU A 315 -5.68 -22.20 -2.44
CA GLU A 315 -5.69 -23.45 -3.22
C GLU A 315 -7.03 -24.19 -3.13
N SER A 316 -7.69 -24.14 -1.96
CA SER A 316 -8.95 -24.84 -1.71
C SER A 316 -10.18 -23.98 -2.08
N ASP A 317 -10.38 -22.88 -1.37
CA ASP A 317 -11.42 -21.88 -1.62
C ASP A 317 -10.94 -20.49 -1.14
N PRO A 318 -10.61 -19.57 -2.07
CA PRO A 318 -10.19 -18.22 -1.72
C PRO A 318 -11.16 -17.45 -0.81
N MET A 319 -12.45 -17.81 -0.82
CA MET A 319 -13.48 -17.12 -0.05
C MET A 319 -13.42 -17.38 1.45
N GLN A 320 -12.58 -18.32 1.90
CA GLN A 320 -12.29 -18.54 3.33
C GLN A 320 -11.50 -17.38 3.96
N LEU A 321 -10.85 -16.54 3.15
CA LEU A 321 -9.99 -15.45 3.60
C LEU A 321 -10.74 -14.11 3.74
N ASP A 322 -12.01 -14.19 4.14
CA ASP A 322 -12.94 -13.08 4.21
C ASP A 322 -12.77 -12.16 5.43
N ARG A 323 -11.74 -12.42 6.24
CA ARG A 323 -11.30 -11.57 7.36
C ARG A 323 -9.90 -10.98 7.13
N GLU A 324 -9.12 -11.55 6.20
CA GLU A 324 -7.70 -11.29 6.03
C GLU A 324 -7.38 -10.52 4.75
N LEU A 325 -7.95 -10.91 3.60
CA LEU A 325 -7.56 -10.39 2.30
C LEU A 325 -8.54 -9.32 1.81
N ASP A 326 -8.03 -8.12 1.49
CA ASP A 326 -8.88 -6.98 1.08
C ASP A 326 -9.87 -7.31 -0.04
N TRP A 327 -9.38 -7.95 -1.11
CA TRP A 327 -10.22 -8.27 -2.26
C TRP A 327 -11.31 -9.30 -1.91
N VAL A 328 -11.05 -10.22 -0.98
CA VAL A 328 -12.01 -11.26 -0.52
C VAL A 328 -13.03 -10.65 0.44
N ILE A 329 -12.58 -9.90 1.46
CA ILE A 329 -13.44 -9.17 2.40
C ILE A 329 -14.47 -8.34 1.61
N LYS A 330 -13.98 -7.56 0.65
CA LYS A 330 -14.83 -6.68 -0.16
C LYS A 330 -15.71 -7.46 -1.12
N TRP A 331 -15.20 -8.51 -1.77
CA TRP A 331 -16.00 -9.37 -2.66
C TRP A 331 -17.19 -9.96 -1.92
N LYS A 332 -16.99 -10.53 -0.72
CA LYS A 332 -18.06 -11.14 0.09
C LYS A 332 -19.21 -10.16 0.32
N TRP A 333 -18.88 -8.92 0.67
CA TRP A 333 -19.87 -7.88 0.92
C TRP A 333 -20.59 -7.41 -0.33
N LEU A 334 -19.86 -7.15 -1.40
CA LEU A 334 -20.46 -6.72 -2.67
C LEU A 334 -21.35 -7.84 -3.24
N GLN A 335 -20.90 -9.09 -3.19
CA GLN A 335 -21.66 -10.24 -3.66
C GLN A 335 -22.96 -10.44 -2.87
N ALA A 336 -22.92 -10.28 -1.54
CA ALA A 336 -24.13 -10.32 -0.72
C ALA A 336 -25.11 -9.19 -1.08
N TYR A 337 -24.61 -7.98 -1.33
CA TYR A 337 -25.43 -6.83 -1.75
C TYR A 337 -26.06 -7.04 -3.13
N LEU A 338 -25.28 -7.51 -4.12
CA LEU A 338 -25.74 -7.84 -5.47
C LEU A 338 -26.87 -8.87 -5.41
N THR A 339 -26.65 -9.97 -4.68
CA THR A 339 -27.62 -11.06 -4.55
C THR A 339 -28.92 -10.60 -3.91
N ARG A 340 -28.84 -9.77 -2.85
CA ARG A 340 -30.01 -9.27 -2.13
C ARG A 340 -30.85 -8.30 -2.95
N HIS A 341 -30.22 -7.48 -3.78
CA HIS A 341 -30.88 -6.37 -4.49
C HIS A 341 -31.07 -6.60 -5.98
N GLY A 342 -30.54 -7.70 -6.54
CA GLY A 342 -30.62 -8.01 -7.96
C GLY A 342 -29.86 -7.03 -8.85
N PHE A 343 -28.75 -6.47 -8.34
CA PHE A 343 -27.89 -5.57 -9.12
C PHE A 343 -26.82 -6.33 -9.89
N ASP A 344 -26.38 -5.76 -11.01
CA ASP A 344 -25.17 -6.14 -11.72
C ASP A 344 -23.94 -5.45 -11.09
N TRP A 345 -22.73 -5.97 -11.35
CA TRP A 345 -21.49 -5.44 -10.78
C TRP A 345 -21.23 -3.98 -11.16
N ASP A 346 -21.57 -3.57 -12.37
CA ASP A 346 -21.32 -2.20 -12.84
C ASP A 346 -22.34 -1.15 -12.36
N ALA A 347 -23.34 -1.56 -11.58
CA ALA A 347 -24.37 -0.68 -11.04
C ALA A 347 -23.74 0.44 -10.18
N PRO A 348 -24.22 1.70 -10.30
CA PRO A 348 -23.67 2.84 -9.56
C PRO A 348 -23.62 2.63 -8.04
N GLN A 349 -24.62 1.96 -7.47
CA GLN A 349 -24.72 1.64 -6.05
C GLN A 349 -23.58 0.73 -5.59
N VAL A 350 -23.23 -0.26 -6.42
CA VAL A 350 -22.18 -1.25 -6.13
C VAL A 350 -20.81 -0.59 -6.25
N LYS A 351 -20.59 0.25 -7.26
CA LYS A 351 -19.38 1.09 -7.38
C LYS A 351 -19.20 2.04 -6.20
N HIS A 352 -20.28 2.61 -5.70
CA HIS A 352 -20.22 3.45 -4.50
C HIS A 352 -19.79 2.64 -3.27
N LEU A 353 -20.27 1.40 -3.11
CA LEU A 353 -19.85 0.51 -2.03
C LEU A 353 -18.38 0.07 -2.16
N ASP A 354 -17.92 -0.22 -3.39
CA ASP A 354 -16.51 -0.51 -3.67
C ASP A 354 -15.62 0.65 -3.20
N LEU A 355 -15.98 1.89 -3.54
CA LEU A 355 -15.25 3.07 -3.07
C LEU A 355 -15.35 3.26 -1.55
N LYS A 356 -16.53 3.02 -0.97
CA LYS A 356 -16.78 3.14 0.49
C LYS A 356 -15.94 2.17 1.33
N TYR A 357 -15.55 1.02 0.77
CA TYR A 357 -14.58 0.11 1.41
C TYR A 357 -13.26 0.81 1.74
N HIS A 358 -12.80 1.67 0.84
CA HIS A 358 -11.52 2.38 0.95
C HIS A 358 -11.59 3.71 1.70
N ASN A 359 -12.77 4.14 2.16
CA ASN A 359 -12.86 5.37 2.93
C ASN A 359 -12.10 5.18 4.26
N VAL A 360 -11.18 6.10 4.60
CA VAL A 360 -10.38 5.98 5.83
C VAL A 360 -11.07 6.58 7.06
N ARG A 361 -12.20 7.28 6.89
CA ARG A 361 -13.02 7.76 8.02
C ARG A 361 -13.75 6.58 8.65
N ARG A 362 -13.43 6.25 9.91
CA ARG A 362 -13.93 5.06 10.62
C ARG A 362 -15.46 4.97 10.76
N ASN A 363 -16.18 6.08 10.63
CA ASN A 363 -17.64 6.15 10.71
C ASN A 363 -18.33 6.02 9.34
N GLU A 364 -17.59 6.11 8.24
CA GLU A 364 -18.11 6.04 6.87
C GLU A 364 -17.56 4.84 6.10
N SER A 365 -16.42 4.30 6.53
CA SER A 365 -15.76 3.14 5.93
C SER A 365 -16.53 1.83 6.11
N LEU A 366 -16.65 1.05 5.05
CA LEU A 366 -17.11 -0.33 5.18
C LEU A 366 -16.06 -1.19 5.90
N TYR A 367 -14.76 -1.08 5.55
CA TYR A 367 -13.69 -1.83 6.22
C TYR A 367 -13.68 -1.61 7.74
N TYR A 368 -13.68 -0.35 8.20
CA TYR A 368 -13.68 -0.08 9.65
C TYR A 368 -15.01 -0.41 10.34
N THR A 369 -16.10 -0.56 9.60
CA THR A 369 -17.35 -1.10 10.16
C THR A 369 -17.19 -2.57 10.51
N LEU A 370 -16.49 -3.34 9.68
CA LEU A 370 -16.21 -4.77 9.91
C LEU A 370 -15.16 -4.95 11.00
N GLU A 371 -14.11 -4.11 11.00
CA GLU A 371 -13.09 -4.08 12.06
C GLU A 371 -13.74 -3.93 13.45
N LYS A 372 -14.69 -3.00 13.60
CA LYS A 372 -15.44 -2.77 14.86
C LYS A 372 -16.33 -3.94 15.28
N ARG A 373 -16.70 -4.81 14.34
CA ARG A 373 -17.52 -6.01 14.60
C ARG A 373 -16.67 -7.25 14.84
N ASP A 374 -15.35 -7.09 14.92
CA ASP A 374 -14.42 -8.21 15.03
C ASP A 374 -14.54 -9.18 13.83
N GLU A 375 -14.88 -8.64 12.66
CA GLU A 375 -14.99 -9.37 11.39
C GLU A 375 -13.72 -9.28 10.53
N ILE A 376 -12.65 -8.67 11.05
CA ILE A 376 -11.38 -8.46 10.34
C ILE A 376 -10.22 -8.93 11.22
N GLU A 377 -9.26 -9.62 10.62
CA GLU A 377 -8.03 -10.02 11.29
C GLU A 377 -7.07 -8.84 11.42
N ARG A 378 -6.56 -8.61 12.63
CA ARG A 378 -5.68 -7.48 12.95
C ARG A 378 -4.26 -7.94 13.22
N ILE A 379 -3.30 -7.07 12.90
CA ILE A 379 -1.87 -7.28 13.15
C ILE A 379 -1.38 -6.41 14.30
N VAL A 380 -1.93 -5.20 14.42
CA VAL A 380 -1.53 -4.23 15.44
C VAL A 380 -2.75 -3.78 16.25
N ARG A 381 -2.51 -3.45 17.52
CA ARG A 381 -3.53 -2.92 18.42
C ARG A 381 -3.71 -1.41 18.24
N ASP A 382 -4.86 -0.89 18.67
CA ASP A 382 -5.16 0.54 18.61
C ASP A 382 -4.14 1.40 19.36
N GLU A 383 -3.56 0.91 20.47
CA GLU A 383 -2.55 1.66 21.23
C GLU A 383 -1.25 1.80 20.44
N GLN A 384 -0.88 0.80 19.63
CA GLN A 384 0.31 0.86 18.78
C GLN A 384 0.13 1.88 17.65
N ILE A 385 -1.07 1.92 17.05
CA ILE A 385 -1.41 2.91 16.02
C ILE A 385 -1.38 4.32 16.63
N GLN A 386 -2.03 4.51 17.79
CA GLN A 386 -2.06 5.80 18.48
C GLN A 386 -0.66 6.27 18.87
N HIS A 387 0.21 5.36 19.31
CA HIS A 387 1.60 5.68 19.59
C HIS A 387 2.34 6.13 18.32
N ALA A 388 2.17 5.41 17.21
CA ALA A 388 2.80 5.71 15.92
C ALA A 388 2.34 7.03 15.28
N GLU A 389 1.21 7.61 15.71
CA GLU A 389 0.79 8.97 15.30
C GLU A 389 1.72 10.07 15.82
N HIS A 390 2.41 9.82 16.93
CA HIS A 390 3.16 10.84 17.66
C HIS A 390 4.65 10.54 17.80
N PHE A 391 5.03 9.27 17.83
CA PHE A 391 6.40 8.85 18.11
C PHE A 391 7.00 8.13 16.90
N PRO A 392 8.26 8.43 16.52
CA PRO A 392 8.95 7.72 15.46
C PRO A 392 9.44 6.33 15.90
N PRO A 393 9.75 5.43 14.94
CA PRO A 393 10.45 4.18 15.22
C PRO A 393 11.73 4.38 16.01
N GLU A 394 11.88 3.65 17.11
CA GLU A 394 12.95 3.86 18.10
C GLU A 394 14.33 3.36 17.62
N ARG A 395 14.34 2.46 16.64
CA ARG A 395 15.54 1.75 16.19
C ARG A 395 16.09 2.26 14.87
N THR A 396 15.43 3.22 14.22
CA THR A 396 15.85 3.75 12.92
C THR A 396 16.27 5.22 13.02
N ARG A 397 16.73 5.79 11.90
CA ARG A 397 17.10 7.21 11.84
C ARG A 397 15.91 8.16 12.10
N ALA A 398 14.67 7.67 11.92
CA ALA A 398 13.46 8.44 12.15
C ALA A 398 13.40 8.97 13.59
N LYS A 399 13.94 8.23 14.57
CA LYS A 399 14.07 8.68 15.96
C LYS A 399 14.76 10.03 16.10
N PHE A 400 15.90 10.21 15.43
CA PHE A 400 16.63 11.46 15.48
C PHE A 400 15.84 12.57 14.79
N ARG A 401 15.27 12.28 13.62
CA ARG A 401 14.46 13.23 12.85
C ARG A 401 13.26 13.74 13.65
N GLY A 402 12.49 12.84 14.25
CA GLY A 402 11.31 13.19 15.05
C GLY A 402 11.67 14.05 16.26
N LYS A 403 12.74 13.70 16.99
CA LYS A 403 13.25 14.52 18.11
C LYS A 403 13.69 15.92 17.66
N PHE A 404 14.35 16.02 16.51
CA PHE A 404 14.76 17.30 15.95
C PHE A 404 13.55 18.17 15.59
N ILE A 405 12.59 17.61 14.84
CA ILE A 405 11.37 18.33 14.43
C ILE A 405 10.59 18.82 15.64
N LYS A 406 10.42 17.97 16.65
CA LYS A 406 9.73 18.35 17.90
C LYS A 406 10.38 19.57 18.55
N LYS A 407 11.71 19.57 18.71
CA LYS A 407 12.45 20.71 19.28
C LYS A 407 12.32 21.97 18.43
N VAL A 408 12.37 21.83 17.11
CA VAL A 408 12.21 22.97 16.19
C VAL A 408 10.80 23.57 16.30
N ASN A 409 9.76 22.74 16.38
CA ASN A 409 8.37 23.18 16.56
C ASN A 409 8.18 23.90 17.90
N GLU A 410 8.70 23.33 18.99
CA GLU A 410 8.67 23.94 20.33
C GLU A 410 9.39 25.31 20.36
N GLY A 411 10.54 25.41 19.69
CA GLY A 411 11.33 26.64 19.59
C GLY A 411 10.87 27.63 18.51
N LYS A 412 9.89 27.27 17.67
CA LYS A 412 9.44 28.03 16.49
C LYS A 412 10.59 28.44 15.55
N VAL A 413 11.56 27.56 15.36
CA VAL A 413 12.73 27.79 14.51
C VAL A 413 12.41 27.33 13.07
N LEU A 414 12.96 28.00 12.06
CA LEU A 414 12.88 27.52 10.68
C LEU A 414 13.98 26.48 10.43
N CYS A 415 13.67 25.41 9.70
CA CYS A 415 14.66 24.39 9.36
C CYS A 415 14.32 23.73 8.01
N GLY A 416 15.35 23.20 7.34
CA GLY A 416 15.22 22.27 6.23
C GLY A 416 15.40 20.84 6.73
N VAL A 417 14.44 19.95 6.44
CA VAL A 417 14.52 18.53 6.82
C VAL A 417 14.26 17.66 5.60
N ASN A 418 15.06 16.62 5.42
CA ASN A 418 14.92 15.59 4.40
C ASN A 418 15.21 14.20 5.02
N TRP A 419 15.06 13.13 4.25
CA TRP A 419 15.44 11.77 4.62
C TRP A 419 16.93 11.64 4.96
N SER A 420 17.79 12.37 4.23
CA SER A 420 19.26 12.25 4.31
C SER A 420 19.97 13.42 5.00
N TYR A 421 19.31 14.56 5.22
CA TYR A 421 19.95 15.73 5.82
C TYR A 421 18.97 16.54 6.67
N ILE A 422 19.54 17.31 7.59
CA ILE A 422 18.85 18.30 8.42
C ILE A 422 19.71 19.58 8.37
N GLN A 423 19.07 20.72 8.16
CA GLN A 423 19.70 22.04 8.09
C GLN A 423 18.92 23.01 8.99
N LEU A 424 19.65 23.73 9.85
CA LEU A 424 19.12 24.81 10.69
C LEU A 424 19.28 26.15 10.00
#